data_AF-A0A8K0C3A3-F1
#
_entry.id   AF-A0A8K0C3A3-F1
#
_cell.length_a   1.000
_cell.length_b   1.000
_cell.length_c   1.000
_cell.angle_alpha   90.00
_cell.angle_beta   90.00
_cell.angle_gamma   90.00
#
_symmetry.space_group_name_H-M   'P 1'
#
loop_
_entity.id
_entity.type
_entity.pdbx_description
1 polymer ?
#
loop_
_entity_poly.entity_id
_entity_poly.type
_entity_poly.pdbx_seq_one_letter_code
_entity_poly.pdbx_strand_id
1 'polypeptide(L)'
;MELSEEDRIEILIMIGFGDRKISYQAACNFFNQHHPETESPVTRSTAYKTYVRWFERRTVKSSENRGRPKSVTTFDKSLAVIQNIIEEPHSSTNRLSLNHDISASSVRKILKKENATPYKLQLHQELDVEDRLCGIQR
;
A
#
# COMPACT_ATOMS: atom_id res chain seq x y z
N MET A 1 11.02 21.55 -0.93
CA MET A 1 12.40 21.09 -1.16
C MET A 1 12.47 19.62 -0.76
N GLU A 2 12.73 18.76 -1.72
CA GLU A 2 13.08 17.37 -1.44
C GLU A 2 14.57 17.34 -1.17
N LEU A 3 14.98 17.20 0.10
CA LEU A 3 16.39 16.94 0.43
C LEU A 3 16.74 15.52 0.01
N SER A 4 17.96 15.34 -0.51
CA SER A 4 18.52 14.01 -0.77
C SER A 4 18.60 13.20 0.53
N GLU A 5 18.70 11.88 0.40
CA GLU A 5 19.00 11.03 1.55
C GLU A 5 20.38 11.37 2.12
N GLU A 6 21.33 11.71 1.25
CA GLU A 6 22.69 12.13 1.61
C GLU A 6 22.69 13.42 2.46
N ASP A 7 22.03 14.48 1.98
CA ASP A 7 21.89 15.74 2.73
C ASP A 7 21.30 15.52 4.13
N ARG A 8 20.30 14.62 4.24
CA ARG A 8 19.66 14.33 5.52
C ARG A 8 20.58 13.54 6.45
N ILE A 9 21.41 12.63 5.90
CA ILE A 9 22.43 11.92 6.68
C ILE A 9 23.48 12.92 7.18
N GLU A 10 23.92 13.83 6.33
CA GLU A 10 24.88 14.87 6.69
C GLU A 10 24.35 15.79 7.79
N ILE A 11 23.08 16.23 7.67
CA ILE A 11 22.40 16.98 8.74
C ILE A 11 22.39 16.18 10.05
N LEU A 12 22.13 14.87 10.02
CA LEU A 12 22.15 14.03 11.23
C LEU A 12 23.55 13.94 11.84
N ILE A 13 24.60 13.84 11.00
CA ILE A 13 26.00 13.86 11.44
C ILE A 13 26.32 15.19 12.13
N MET A 14 25.92 16.31 11.53
CA MET A 14 26.13 17.65 12.10
C MET A 14 25.37 17.88 13.41
N ILE A 15 24.18 17.29 13.58
CA ILE A 15 23.43 17.35 14.85
C ILE A 15 24.15 16.55 15.94
N GLY A 16 24.76 15.42 15.59
CA GLY A 16 25.42 14.54 16.54
C GLY A 16 24.46 13.65 17.34
N PHE A 17 25.00 12.92 18.31
CA PHE A 17 24.26 11.92 19.10
C PHE A 17 24.62 11.95 20.58
N GLY A 18 23.68 11.53 21.44
CA GLY A 18 23.86 11.48 22.90
C GLY A 18 24.13 12.86 23.50
N ASP A 19 25.19 12.97 24.29
CA ASP A 19 25.60 14.19 24.99
C ASP A 19 26.35 15.18 24.09
N ARG A 20 26.75 14.74 22.88
CA ARG A 20 27.44 15.57 21.88
C ARG A 20 26.47 16.14 20.84
N LYS A 21 25.26 16.52 21.28
CA LYS A 21 24.27 17.12 20.39
C LYS A 21 24.49 18.62 20.27
N ILE A 22 24.57 19.09 19.04
CA ILE A 22 24.60 20.50 18.71
C ILE A 22 23.15 20.97 18.50
N SER A 23 22.88 22.27 18.70
CA SER A 23 21.54 22.82 18.44
C SER A 23 21.16 22.66 16.96
N TYR A 24 19.87 22.40 16.68
CA TYR A 24 19.38 22.27 15.30
C TYR A 24 19.68 23.51 14.44
N GLN A 25 19.69 24.70 15.05
CA GLN A 25 20.03 25.93 14.37
C GLN A 25 21.50 25.96 13.93
N ALA A 26 22.41 25.56 14.83
CA ALA A 26 23.83 25.50 14.50
C ALA A 26 24.11 24.42 13.44
N ALA A 27 23.46 23.25 13.51
CA ALA A 27 23.57 22.23 12.46
C ALA A 27 23.09 22.75 11.10
N CYS A 28 21.97 23.48 11.04
CA CYS A 28 21.52 24.13 9.80
C CYS A 28 22.51 25.18 9.31
N ASN A 29 23.09 25.97 10.19
CA ASN A 29 24.08 26.98 9.81
C ASN A 29 25.32 26.33 9.21
N PHE A 30 25.84 25.26 9.83
CA PHE A 30 26.95 24.48 9.27
C PHE A 30 26.59 23.91 7.90
N PHE A 31 25.43 23.26 7.77
CA PHE A 31 25.00 22.69 6.50
C PHE A 31 24.90 23.75 5.39
N ASN A 32 24.23 24.88 5.66
CA ASN A 32 24.07 25.95 4.69
C ASN A 32 25.39 26.67 4.35
N GLN A 33 26.39 26.65 5.27
CA GLN A 33 27.74 27.16 5.00
C GLN A 33 28.54 26.20 4.10
N HIS A 34 28.36 24.89 4.27
CA HIS A 34 28.99 23.86 3.43
C HIS A 34 28.35 23.75 2.05
N HIS A 35 27.08 24.14 1.91
CA HIS A 35 26.30 24.08 0.66
C HIS A 35 25.74 25.44 0.21
N PRO A 36 26.59 26.45 -0.05
CA PRO A 36 26.14 27.78 -0.48
C PRO A 36 25.45 27.78 -1.86
N GLU A 37 25.67 26.74 -2.68
CA GLU A 37 25.07 26.54 -3.99
C GLU A 37 23.57 26.16 -3.94
N THR A 38 23.07 25.81 -2.76
CA THR A 38 21.68 25.35 -2.62
C THR A 38 20.73 26.55 -2.68
N GLU A 39 19.86 26.59 -3.70
CA GLU A 39 18.89 27.69 -3.93
C GLU A 39 17.93 27.94 -2.75
N SER A 40 17.71 26.96 -1.88
CA SER A 40 16.88 27.11 -0.69
C SER A 40 17.59 26.60 0.57
N PRO A 41 17.97 27.47 1.51
CA PRO A 41 18.69 27.05 2.70
C PRO A 41 17.83 26.14 3.58
N VAL A 42 18.49 25.15 4.20
CA VAL A 42 17.86 24.26 5.16
C VAL A 42 17.47 25.04 6.40
N THR A 43 16.20 24.93 6.77
CA THR A 43 15.65 25.60 7.96
C THR A 43 15.81 24.72 9.21
N ARG A 44 15.81 25.35 10.39
CA ARG A 44 15.74 24.65 11.69
C ARG A 44 14.64 23.60 11.73
N SER A 45 13.48 23.91 11.15
CA SER A 45 12.33 23.00 11.14
C SER A 45 12.62 21.72 10.35
N THR A 46 13.40 21.84 9.28
CA THR A 46 13.84 20.74 8.44
C THR A 46 14.78 19.82 9.22
N ALA A 47 15.83 20.37 9.86
CA ALA A 47 16.76 19.59 10.67
C ALA A 47 16.06 18.88 11.85
N TYR A 48 15.13 19.56 12.52
CA TYR A 48 14.31 18.96 13.57
C TYR A 48 13.47 17.78 13.03
N LYS A 49 12.74 17.98 11.91
CA LYS A 49 11.92 16.92 11.30
C LYS A 49 12.76 15.73 10.85
N THR A 50 13.96 15.97 10.32
CA THR A 50 14.91 14.90 9.94
C THR A 50 15.34 14.10 11.16
N TYR A 51 15.71 14.79 12.25
CA TYR A 51 16.09 14.13 13.50
C TYR A 51 14.96 13.30 14.10
N VAL A 52 13.75 13.87 14.21
CA VAL A 52 12.58 13.17 14.74
C VAL A 52 12.24 11.94 13.90
N ARG A 53 12.25 12.06 12.57
CA ARG A 53 12.01 10.93 11.66
C ARG A 53 13.01 9.80 11.90
N TRP A 54 14.30 10.13 12.02
CA TRP A 54 15.33 9.15 12.30
C TRP A 54 15.16 8.52 13.68
N PHE A 55 14.83 9.31 14.71
CA PHE A 55 14.65 8.81 16.07
C PHE A 55 13.46 7.84 16.17
N GLU A 56 12.33 8.18 15.55
CA GLU A 56 11.10 7.39 15.59
C GLU A 56 11.15 6.15 14.70
N ARG A 57 11.60 6.31 13.45
CA ARG A 57 11.47 5.28 12.41
C ARG A 57 12.80 4.61 12.04
N ARG A 58 13.93 5.10 12.57
CA ARG A 58 15.28 4.67 12.21
C ARG A 58 15.57 4.74 10.70
N THR A 59 14.86 5.62 10.00
CA THR A 59 15.01 5.81 8.55
C THR A 59 15.16 7.28 8.20
N VAL A 60 16.00 7.54 7.20
CA VAL A 60 16.23 8.87 6.62
C VAL A 60 15.42 9.07 5.33
N LYS A 61 14.88 7.97 4.79
CA LYS A 61 14.09 7.95 3.55
C LYS A 61 12.85 8.82 3.69
N SER A 62 12.39 9.38 2.57
CA SER A 62 11.09 10.03 2.55
C SER A 62 10.03 8.98 2.87
N SER A 63 9.02 9.36 3.65
CA SER A 63 7.86 8.49 3.81
C SER A 63 7.18 8.42 2.45
N GLU A 64 6.83 7.21 2.02
CA GLU A 64 5.85 7.08 0.94
C GLU A 64 4.61 7.89 1.35
N ASN A 65 4.23 8.83 0.49
CA ASN A 65 3.00 9.57 0.66
C ASN A 65 1.86 8.56 0.58
N ARG A 66 1.32 8.16 1.73
CA ARG A 66 0.09 7.37 1.78
C ARG A 66 -0.99 8.24 1.17
N GLY A 67 -1.24 8.05 -0.11
CA GLY A 67 -2.26 8.78 -0.85
C GLY A 67 -3.63 8.64 -0.18
N ARG A 68 -4.59 9.44 -0.63
CA ARG A 68 -5.95 9.42 -0.08
C ARG A 68 -6.52 7.99 -0.07
N PRO A 69 -6.93 7.46 1.09
CA PRO A 69 -7.56 6.15 1.13
C PRO A 69 -8.84 6.15 0.30
N LYS A 70 -9.04 5.09 -0.50
CA LYS A 70 -10.27 4.92 -1.29
C LYS A 70 -11.41 4.57 -0.33
N SER A 71 -12.29 5.53 -0.06
CA SER A 71 -13.29 5.44 1.02
C SER A 71 -14.31 4.29 0.89
N VAL A 72 -14.45 3.69 -0.29
CA VAL A 72 -15.46 2.66 -0.55
C VAL A 72 -14.90 1.24 -0.40
N THR A 73 -13.57 1.07 -0.47
CA THR A 73 -12.92 -0.25 -0.44
C THR A 73 -12.20 -0.46 0.89
N THR A 74 -12.97 -0.45 1.98
CA THR A 74 -12.47 -0.86 3.30
C THR A 74 -12.06 -2.34 3.27
N PHE A 75 -11.08 -2.72 4.10
CA PHE A 75 -10.64 -4.11 4.24
C PHE A 75 -11.82 -5.07 4.47
N ASP A 76 -12.75 -4.72 5.36
CA ASP A 76 -13.92 -5.55 5.68
C ASP A 76 -14.83 -5.77 4.46
N LYS A 77 -15.08 -4.70 3.70
CA LYS A 77 -15.87 -4.77 2.47
C LYS A 77 -15.18 -5.63 1.40
N SER A 78 -13.85 -5.54 1.28
CA SER A 78 -13.12 -6.42 0.37
C SER A 78 -13.18 -7.89 0.82
N LEU A 79 -13.06 -8.15 2.12
CA LEU A 79 -13.13 -9.49 2.68
C LEU A 79 -14.49 -10.13 2.40
N ALA A 80 -15.58 -9.39 2.66
CA ALA A 80 -16.95 -9.87 2.44
C ALA A 80 -17.22 -10.21 0.97
N VAL A 81 -16.71 -9.40 0.02
CA VAL A 81 -16.83 -9.67 -1.42
C VAL A 81 -16.08 -10.95 -1.81
N ILE A 82 -14.87 -11.16 -1.27
CA ILE A 82 -14.06 -12.34 -1.57
C ILE A 82 -14.69 -13.59 -0.98
N GLN A 83 -15.15 -13.52 0.27
CA GLN A 83 -15.82 -14.64 0.92
C GLN A 83 -17.06 -15.07 0.13
N ASN A 84 -17.85 -14.12 -0.36
CA ASN A 84 -19.02 -14.42 -1.19
C ASN A 84 -18.63 -15.11 -2.52
N ILE A 85 -17.50 -14.76 -3.14
CA ILE A 85 -16.99 -15.45 -4.34
C ILE A 85 -16.58 -16.90 -4.01
N ILE A 86 -15.98 -17.13 -2.83
CA ILE A 86 -15.57 -18.47 -2.41
C ILE A 86 -16.80 -19.35 -2.16
N GLU A 87 -17.82 -18.81 -1.49
CA GLU A 87 -19.07 -19.51 -1.21
C GLU A 87 -19.92 -19.71 -2.47
N GLU A 88 -19.96 -18.73 -3.36
CA GLU A 88 -20.79 -18.75 -4.57
C GLU A 88 -20.01 -18.22 -5.80
N PRO A 89 -19.18 -19.05 -6.45
CA PRO A 89 -18.27 -18.61 -7.52
C PRO A 89 -18.95 -18.11 -8.80
N HIS A 90 -20.25 -18.36 -8.94
CA HIS A 90 -21.07 -17.91 -10.07
C HIS A 90 -21.67 -16.52 -9.88
N SER A 91 -21.43 -15.90 -8.72
CA SER A 91 -21.88 -14.55 -8.41
C SER A 91 -21.35 -13.53 -9.42
N SER A 92 -22.27 -12.88 -10.14
CA SER A 92 -21.91 -11.81 -11.05
C SER A 92 -21.43 -10.56 -10.29
N THR A 93 -20.57 -9.76 -10.94
CA THR A 93 -20.10 -8.49 -10.36
C THR A 93 -21.23 -7.52 -10.01
N ASN A 94 -22.35 -7.55 -10.75
CA ASN A 94 -23.54 -6.75 -10.43
C ASN A 94 -24.24 -7.25 -9.16
N ARG A 95 -24.35 -8.58 -8.98
CA ARG A 95 -24.96 -9.13 -7.75
C ARG A 95 -24.12 -8.81 -6.53
N LEU A 96 -22.79 -8.95 -6.63
CA LEU A 96 -21.86 -8.57 -5.57
C LEU A 96 -21.92 -7.07 -5.25
N SER A 97 -22.11 -6.22 -6.27
CA SER A 97 -22.25 -4.78 -6.11
C SER A 97 -23.48 -4.41 -5.27
N LEU A 98 -24.62 -5.06 -5.53
CA LEU A 98 -25.86 -4.87 -4.80
C LEU A 98 -25.79 -5.43 -3.38
N ASN A 99 -25.26 -6.64 -3.21
CA ASN A 99 -25.21 -7.31 -1.91
C ASN A 99 -24.34 -6.58 -0.89
N HIS A 100 -23.24 -5.97 -1.34
CA HIS A 100 -22.24 -5.36 -0.45
C HIS A 100 -22.26 -3.82 -0.45
N ASP A 101 -23.20 -3.21 -1.19
CA ASP A 101 -23.31 -1.75 -1.39
C ASP A 101 -21.95 -1.13 -1.79
N ILE A 102 -21.42 -1.63 -2.91
CA ILE A 102 -20.14 -1.22 -3.49
C ILE A 102 -20.34 -1.04 -4.98
N SER A 103 -19.77 0.02 -5.59
CA SER A 103 -19.82 0.17 -7.05
C SER A 103 -19.21 -1.04 -7.79
N ALA A 104 -19.82 -1.47 -8.89
CA ALA A 104 -19.33 -2.59 -9.71
C ALA A 104 -17.86 -2.41 -10.15
N SER A 105 -17.42 -1.17 -10.39
CA SER A 105 -16.02 -0.86 -10.71
C SER A 105 -15.05 -1.17 -9.57
N SER A 106 -15.49 -0.98 -8.32
CA SER A 106 -14.70 -1.28 -7.12
C SER A 106 -14.69 -2.77 -6.83
N VAL A 107 -15.81 -3.48 -7.03
CA VAL A 107 -15.86 -4.95 -7.00
C VAL A 107 -14.83 -5.53 -7.98
N ARG A 108 -14.84 -5.12 -9.25
CA ARG A 108 -13.84 -5.60 -10.24
C ARG A 108 -12.39 -5.34 -9.80
N LYS A 109 -12.11 -4.20 -9.17
CA LYS A 109 -10.77 -3.88 -8.63
C LYS A 109 -10.37 -4.81 -7.48
N ILE A 110 -11.30 -5.11 -6.56
CA ILE A 110 -11.08 -6.07 -5.47
C ILE A 110 -10.76 -7.45 -6.04
N LEU A 111 -11.62 -7.95 -6.94
CA LEU A 111 -11.44 -9.27 -7.55
C LEU A 111 -10.13 -9.38 -8.33
N LYS A 112 -9.73 -8.33 -9.06
CA LYS A 112 -8.44 -8.28 -9.76
C LYS A 112 -7.25 -8.24 -8.81
N LYS A 113 -7.36 -7.54 -7.68
CA LYS A 113 -6.27 -7.43 -6.69
C LYS A 113 -6.00 -8.77 -5.99
N GLU A 114 -7.06 -9.54 -5.75
CA GLU A 114 -7.03 -10.79 -4.99
C GLU A 114 -7.06 -12.03 -5.90
N ASN A 115 -6.99 -11.84 -7.23
CA ASN A 115 -7.05 -12.91 -8.24
C ASN A 115 -8.27 -13.85 -8.10
N ALA A 116 -9.40 -13.32 -7.60
CA ALA A 116 -10.62 -14.08 -7.34
C ALA A 116 -11.69 -13.76 -8.40
N THR A 117 -11.54 -14.26 -9.62
CA THR A 117 -12.52 -14.01 -10.69
C THR A 117 -13.69 -15.00 -10.63
N PRO A 118 -14.95 -14.52 -10.62
CA PRO A 118 -16.09 -15.41 -10.73
C PRO A 118 -16.07 -16.13 -12.07
N TYR A 119 -16.47 -17.40 -12.06
CA TYR A 119 -16.50 -18.24 -13.25
C TYR A 119 -17.91 -18.74 -13.51
N LYS A 120 -18.23 -18.97 -14.79
CA LYS A 120 -19.50 -19.56 -15.21
C LYS A 120 -19.24 -21.03 -15.53
N LEU A 121 -19.77 -21.95 -14.71
CA LEU A 121 -19.79 -23.36 -15.07
C LEU A 121 -20.68 -23.54 -16.31
N GLN A 122 -20.12 -24.16 -17.34
CA GLN A 122 -20.87 -24.63 -18.49
C GLN A 122 -20.80 -26.16 -18.45
N LEU A 123 -21.95 -26.80 -18.23
CA LEU A 123 -22.09 -28.24 -18.41
C LEU A 123 -22.30 -28.48 -19.91
N HIS A 124 -21.28 -29.01 -20.59
CA HIS A 124 -21.33 -29.32 -22.02
C HIS A 124 -21.79 -30.75 -22.30
N GLN A 125 -21.85 -31.60 -21.27
CA GLN A 125 -22.27 -32.99 -21.35
C GLN A 125 -23.37 -33.23 -20.30
N GLU A 126 -24.47 -33.80 -20.74
CA GLU A 126 -25.46 -34.42 -19.85
C GLU A 126 -24.87 -35.77 -19.41
N LEU A 127 -24.89 -36.05 -18.11
CA LEU A 127 -24.58 -37.39 -17.61
C LEU A 127 -25.78 -38.28 -17.94
N ASP A 128 -25.65 -39.12 -18.96
CA ASP A 128 -26.67 -40.12 -19.27
C ASP A 128 -26.65 -41.23 -18.21
N VAL A 129 -27.79 -41.87 -17.97
CA VAL A 129 -27.92 -42.95 -16.99
C VAL A 129 -27.08 -44.16 -17.41
N GLU A 130 -26.92 -44.38 -18.71
CA GLU A 130 -26.13 -45.47 -19.30
C GLU A 130 -24.61 -45.28 -19.13
N ASP A 131 -24.12 -44.05 -18.98
CA ASP A 131 -22.69 -43.77 -18.71
C ASP A 131 -22.24 -44.31 -17.34
N ARG A 132 -23.18 -44.64 -16.44
CA ARG A 132 -22.88 -45.22 -15.12
C ARG A 132 -22.56 -46.71 -15.19
N LEU A 133 -22.95 -47.41 -16.25
CA LEU A 133 -22.88 -48.88 -16.33
C LEU A 133 -21.66 -49.39 -17.11
N CYS A 134 -21.01 -48.54 -17.91
CA CYS A 134 -19.87 -48.93 -18.75
C CYS A 134 -18.50 -48.97 -18.03
N GLY A 135 -18.46 -48.78 -16.70
CA GLY A 135 -17.23 -48.86 -15.89
C GLY A 135 -17.00 -50.17 -15.12
N ILE A 136 -17.90 -51.16 -15.19
CA ILE A 136 -17.81 -52.41 -14.39
C ILE A 136 -17.79 -53.68 -15.27
N GLN A 137 -17.13 -53.65 -16.42
CA GLN A 137 -16.74 -54.88 -17.10
C GLN A 137 -15.22 -54.91 -17.30
N ARG A 138 -14.64 -55.96 -16.71
CA ARG A 138 -13.22 -56.35 -16.72
C ARG A 138 -12.70 -56.60 -18.12
#